data_AF-A0A2P4SBJ4-F1
#
_entry.id   AF-A0A2P4SBJ4-F1
#
_cell.length_a   1.000
_cell.length_b   1.000
_cell.length_c   1.000
_cell.angle_alpha   90.00
_cell.angle_beta   90.00
_cell.angle_gamma   90.00
#
_symmetry.space_group_name_H-M   'P 1'
#
loop_
_entity.id
_entity.type
_entity.pdbx_description
1 polymer ?
#
loop_
_entity_poly.entity_id
_entity_poly.type
_entity_poly.pdbx_seq_one_letter_code
_entity_poly.pdbx_strand_id
1 'polypeptide(L)'
;MPQYRKEITRDLALGTDAEGQKVKDTMRVLLPVLLNKSHDSYDKIRAILLYIFSTNGTTQENLDKLIQNVQIESDSDMIRNWEYLHVPIITSSAVQQQKQPRRDRSSEETFQLSRWTPLIKDVME
;
A
#
# COMPACT_ATOMS: atom_id res chain seq x y z
N MET A 1 6.79 2.14 -22.03
CA MET A 1 6.58 2.28 -20.57
C MET A 1 6.92 0.95 -19.91
N PRO A 2 7.89 0.85 -18.97
CA PRO A 2 8.31 -0.46 -18.48
C PRO A 2 7.26 -1.04 -17.52
N GLN A 3 6.73 -2.21 -17.89
CA GLN A 3 5.66 -2.95 -17.21
C GLN A 3 5.96 -3.24 -15.72
N TYR A 4 7.25 -3.40 -15.38
CA TYR A 4 7.76 -3.65 -14.03
C TYR A 4 7.30 -2.65 -12.96
N ARG A 5 7.08 -1.37 -13.33
CA ARG A 5 6.70 -0.31 -12.37
C ARG A 5 5.26 -0.46 -11.86
N LYS A 6 4.38 -1.09 -12.65
CA LYS A 6 2.96 -1.29 -12.30
C LYS A 6 2.71 -2.53 -11.44
N GLU A 7 3.67 -3.45 -11.38
CA GLU A 7 3.56 -4.68 -10.58
C GLU A 7 3.82 -4.39 -9.11
N ILE A 8 4.82 -3.56 -8.82
CA ILE A 8 5.25 -3.21 -7.45
C ILE A 8 4.12 -2.56 -6.63
N THR A 9 3.45 -1.53 -7.17
CA THR A 9 2.29 -0.89 -6.51
C THR A 9 1.14 -1.88 -6.27
N ARG A 10 1.01 -2.90 -7.12
CA ARG A 10 -0.08 -3.88 -7.05
C ARG A 10 0.18 -4.92 -5.97
N ASP A 11 1.39 -5.45 -5.87
CA ASP A 11 1.74 -6.45 -4.86
C ASP A 11 1.59 -5.84 -3.45
N LEU A 12 1.88 -4.54 -3.31
CA LEU A 12 1.56 -3.73 -2.13
C LEU A 12 0.04 -3.66 -1.86
N ALA A 13 -0.78 -3.40 -2.89
CA ALA A 13 -2.23 -3.28 -2.75
C ALA A 13 -2.95 -4.61 -2.47
N LEU A 14 -2.44 -5.73 -3.01
CA LEU A 14 -3.01 -7.07 -2.83
C LEU A 14 -2.45 -7.78 -1.58
N GLY A 15 -1.25 -7.41 -1.13
CA GLY A 15 -0.53 -8.13 -0.08
C GLY A 15 -0.04 -9.52 -0.53
N THR A 16 -0.16 -9.83 -1.82
CA THR A 16 0.26 -11.08 -2.46
C THR A 16 0.89 -10.80 -3.82
N ASP A 17 1.88 -11.61 -4.22
CA ASP A 17 2.57 -11.52 -5.52
C ASP A 17 1.73 -12.03 -6.71
N ALA A 18 2.34 -12.18 -7.90
CA ALA A 18 1.69 -12.68 -9.11
C ALA A 18 1.16 -14.12 -8.93
N GLU A 19 1.77 -14.87 -8.02
CA GLU A 19 1.51 -16.27 -7.72
C GLU A 19 0.59 -16.47 -6.50
N GLY A 20 0.11 -15.38 -5.89
CA GLY A 20 -0.81 -15.42 -4.74
C GLY A 20 -0.13 -15.68 -3.40
N GLN A 21 1.20 -15.66 -3.33
CA GLN A 21 1.93 -15.80 -2.07
C GLN A 21 1.97 -14.49 -1.31
N LYS A 22 1.80 -14.55 0.02
CA LYS A 22 1.88 -13.37 0.89
C LYS A 22 3.24 -12.69 0.73
N VAL A 23 3.23 -11.39 0.41
CA VAL A 23 4.46 -10.60 0.30
C VAL A 23 5.13 -10.57 1.68
N LYS A 24 6.26 -11.27 1.80
CA LYS A 24 6.98 -11.43 3.09
C LYS A 24 7.69 -10.17 3.56
N ASP A 25 8.07 -9.29 2.63
CA ASP A 25 8.80 -8.06 2.93
C ASP A 25 8.25 -6.90 2.11
N THR A 26 7.16 -6.31 2.60
CA THR A 26 6.48 -5.17 1.98
C THR A 26 7.42 -3.97 1.78
N MET A 27 8.44 -3.83 2.63
CA MET A 27 9.41 -2.73 2.52
C MET A 27 10.32 -2.91 1.30
N ARG A 28 10.75 -4.14 0.98
CA ARG A 28 11.52 -4.43 -0.25
C ARG A 28 10.75 -4.06 -1.51
N VAL A 29 9.44 -4.22 -1.49
CA VAL A 29 8.55 -3.83 -2.60
C VAL A 29 8.40 -2.31 -2.64
N LEU A 30 8.27 -1.64 -1.48
CA LEU A 30 8.12 -0.19 -1.40
C LEU A 30 9.36 0.60 -1.85
N LEU A 31 10.55 0.19 -1.42
CA LEU A 31 11.79 0.97 -1.59
C LEU A 31 12.11 1.37 -3.06
N PRO A 32 12.01 0.48 -4.07
CA PRO A 32 12.25 0.85 -5.47
C PRO A 32 11.32 1.94 -6.00
N VAL A 33 10.08 2.02 -5.52
CA VAL A 33 9.12 3.07 -5.91
C VAL A 33 9.54 4.41 -5.31
N LEU A 34 9.94 4.40 -4.04
CA LEU A 34 10.34 5.59 -3.29
C LEU A 34 11.66 6.20 -3.78
N LEU A 35 12.64 5.35 -4.14
CA LEU A 35 13.96 5.78 -4.62
C LEU A 35 13.96 6.26 -6.08
N ASN A 36 12.89 6.02 -6.82
CA ASN A 36 12.80 6.43 -8.22
C ASN A 36 12.47 7.92 -8.33
N LYS A 37 13.50 8.72 -8.68
CA LYS A 37 13.45 10.19 -8.86
C LYS A 37 12.48 10.68 -9.95
N SER A 38 11.96 9.81 -10.81
CA SER A 38 10.95 10.17 -11.82
C SER A 38 9.51 10.18 -11.30
N HIS A 39 9.27 9.77 -10.06
CA HIS A 39 7.94 9.89 -9.44
C HIS A 39 7.75 11.27 -8.84
N ASP A 40 6.57 11.81 -9.08
CA ASP A 40 6.07 12.99 -8.37
C ASP A 40 5.76 12.67 -6.90
N SER A 41 5.73 13.70 -6.05
CA SER A 41 5.46 13.60 -4.61
C SER A 41 4.16 12.85 -4.33
N TYR A 42 3.12 13.06 -5.15
CA TYR A 42 1.84 12.37 -5.02
C TYR A 42 1.93 10.85 -5.22
N ASP A 43 2.75 10.37 -6.16
CA ASP A 43 2.90 8.93 -6.39
C ASP A 43 3.63 8.25 -5.23
N LYS A 44 4.61 8.95 -4.66
CA LYS A 44 5.32 8.53 -3.45
C LYS A 44 4.38 8.46 -2.25
N ILE A 45 3.54 9.47 -2.05
CA ILE A 45 2.51 9.49 -1.00
C ILE A 45 1.55 8.31 -1.15
N ARG A 46 1.04 8.05 -2.37
CA ARG A 46 0.17 6.90 -2.65
C ARG A 46 0.85 5.57 -2.33
N ALA A 47 2.13 5.41 -2.66
CA ALA A 47 2.89 4.20 -2.35
C ALA A 47 3.06 3.99 -0.84
N ILE A 48 3.36 5.06 -0.09
CA ILE A 48 3.46 5.01 1.39
C ILE A 48 2.11 4.64 2.01
N LEU A 49 1.01 5.24 1.55
CA LEU A 49 -0.34 4.89 2.03
C LEU A 49 -0.68 3.41 1.77
N LEU A 50 -0.39 2.90 0.57
CA LEU A 50 -0.59 1.49 0.25
C LEU A 50 0.24 0.57 1.16
N TYR A 51 1.49 0.94 1.45
CA TYR A 51 2.31 0.24 2.43
C TYR A 51 1.64 0.20 3.81
N ILE A 52 1.22 1.35 4.33
CA ILE A 52 0.56 1.47 5.64
C ILE A 52 -0.74 0.64 5.68
N PHE A 53 -1.56 0.67 4.63
CA PHE A 53 -2.78 -0.13 4.55
C PHE A 53 -2.48 -1.62 4.48
N SER A 54 -1.38 -2.00 3.82
CA SER A 54 -0.99 -3.41 3.71
C SER A 54 -0.52 -3.99 5.05
N THR A 55 0.13 -3.17 5.88
CA THR A 55 0.66 -3.54 7.21
C THR A 55 -0.29 -3.22 8.36
N ASN A 56 -1.42 -2.55 8.06
CA ASN A 56 -2.39 -2.06 9.03
C ASN A 56 -1.77 -1.10 10.07
N GLY A 57 -1.08 -0.09 9.55
CA GLY A 57 -0.37 0.90 10.34
C GLY A 57 1.14 0.73 10.36
N THR A 58 1.83 1.72 10.91
CA THR A 58 3.28 1.73 11.11
C THR A 58 3.67 2.52 12.36
N THR A 59 4.93 2.47 12.77
CA THR A 59 5.41 3.29 13.89
C THR A 59 5.67 4.73 13.45
N GLN A 60 5.55 5.68 14.37
CA GLN A 60 5.87 7.10 14.11
C GLN A 60 7.28 7.26 13.54
N GLU A 61 8.26 6.59 14.15
CA GLU A 61 9.66 6.61 13.72
C GLU A 61 9.84 6.12 12.28
N ASN A 62 9.16 5.03 11.90
CA ASN A 62 9.25 4.50 10.54
C ASN A 62 8.58 5.43 9.53
N LEU A 63 7.42 6.02 9.88
CA LEU A 63 6.75 7.00 9.01
C LEU A 63 7.62 8.23 8.77
N ASP A 64 8.20 8.80 9.83
CA ASP A 64 9.04 10.00 9.72
C ASP A 64 10.29 9.73 8.86
N LYS A 65 10.91 8.54 9.00
CA LYS A 65 12.01 8.11 8.12
C LYS A 65 11.59 8.01 6.66
N LEU A 66 10.42 7.45 6.37
CA LEU A 66 9.91 7.33 4.99
C LEU A 66 9.65 8.71 4.37
N ILE A 67 9.05 9.63 5.13
CA ILE A 67 8.77 11.00 4.68
C ILE A 67 10.07 11.75 4.38
N GLN A 68 11.04 11.70 5.30
CA GLN A 68 12.33 12.37 5.14
C GLN A 68 13.15 11.82 3.96
N ASN A 69 13.22 10.49 3.82
CA ASN A 69 13.98 9.86 2.74
C ASN A 69 13.46 10.24 1.34
N VAL A 70 12.18 10.60 1.25
CA VAL A 70 11.48 10.83 -0.01
C VAL A 70 11.25 12.32 -0.29
N GLN A 71 11.59 13.16 0.70
CA GLN A 71 11.54 14.63 0.66
C GLN A 71 10.13 15.18 0.44
N ILE A 72 9.17 14.69 1.23
CA ILE A 72 7.74 15.07 1.16
C ILE A 72 7.22 15.65 2.50
N GLU A 73 8.10 16.28 3.28
CA GLU A 73 7.79 16.83 4.61
C GLU A 73 6.65 17.85 4.58
N SER A 74 6.61 18.70 3.55
CA SER A 74 5.57 19.70 3.34
C SER A 74 4.17 19.10 3.13
N ASP A 75 4.12 17.88 2.59
CA ASP A 75 2.88 17.20 2.21
C ASP A 75 2.55 16.06 3.18
N SER A 76 3.27 15.96 4.30
CA SER A 76 3.14 14.86 5.27
C SER A 76 1.75 14.75 5.88
N ASP A 77 1.02 15.86 5.99
CA ASP A 77 -0.36 15.90 6.46
C ASP A 77 -1.30 15.08 5.57
N MET A 78 -0.99 14.92 4.28
CA MET A 78 -1.77 14.07 3.38
C MET A 78 -1.79 12.61 3.80
N ILE A 79 -0.77 12.15 4.54
CA ILE A 79 -0.70 10.79 5.09
C ILE A 79 -1.39 10.76 6.45
N ARG A 80 -1.08 11.72 7.33
CA ARG A 80 -1.58 11.75 8.71
C ARG A 80 -3.10 11.97 8.79
N ASN A 81 -3.66 12.79 7.90
CA ASN A 81 -5.09 13.12 7.89
C ASN A 81 -6.02 11.91 7.64
N TRP A 82 -5.51 10.78 7.15
CA TRP A 82 -6.30 9.55 7.04
C TRP A 82 -6.73 8.98 8.40
N GLU A 83 -6.08 9.39 9.49
CA GLU A 83 -6.52 9.07 10.85
C GLU A 83 -7.93 9.61 11.13
N TYR A 84 -8.30 10.76 10.56
CA TYR A 84 -9.66 11.32 10.68
C TYR A 84 -10.73 10.49 9.97
N LEU A 85 -10.33 9.57 9.08
CA LEU A 85 -11.20 8.58 8.45
C LEU A 85 -11.20 7.25 9.20
N HIS A 86 -10.66 7.24 10.43
CA HIS A 86 -10.45 6.05 11.25
C HIS A 86 -9.57 4.98 10.61
N VAL A 87 -8.67 5.38 9.70
CA VAL A 87 -7.67 4.48 9.12
C VAL A 87 -6.43 4.46 10.02
N PRO A 88 -5.95 3.27 10.43
CA PRO A 88 -4.78 3.19 11.31
C PRO A 88 -3.50 3.56 10.56
N ILE A 89 -3.03 4.80 10.78
CA ILE A 89 -1.76 5.30 10.22
C ILE A 89 -0.60 5.00 11.17
N ILE A 90 -0.70 5.46 12.42
CA ILE A 90 0.28 5.19 13.47
C ILE A 90 -0.26 4.13 14.43
N THR A 91 0.53 3.08 14.72
CA THR A 91 0.14 2.04 15.68
C THR A 91 1.24 1.81 16.70
N SER A 92 0.85 1.78 17.98
CA SER A 92 1.75 1.55 19.13
C SER A 92 2.06 0.07 19.36
N SER A 93 1.27 -0.82 18.77
CA SER A 93 1.33 -2.26 18.95
C SER A 93 1.14 -2.95 17.60
N ALA A 94 2.06 -3.86 17.26
CA ALA A 94 2.03 -4.70 16.07
C ALA A 94 0.91 -5.76 16.06
N VAL A 95 -0.21 -5.49 16.74
CA VAL A 95 -1.41 -6.32 16.65
C VAL A 95 -1.98 -6.08 15.26
N GLN A 96 -1.63 -6.96 14.34
CA GLN A 96 -2.25 -7.04 13.02
C GLN A 96 -3.76 -7.17 13.23
N GLN A 97 -4.51 -6.07 13.07
CA GLN A 97 -5.96 -6.19 12.99
C GLN A 97 -6.23 -7.09 11.79
N GLN A 98 -7.09 -8.09 11.99
CA GLN A 98 -7.48 -8.98 10.91
C GLN A 98 -8.11 -8.13 9.80
N LYS A 99 -7.49 -8.17 8.62
CA LYS A 99 -8.11 -7.59 7.41
C LYS A 99 -9.47 -8.24 7.24
N GLN A 100 -10.48 -7.44 6.88
CA GLN A 100 -11.78 -7.98 6.58
C GLN A 100 -11.64 -9.06 5.49
N PRO A 101 -12.29 -10.23 5.66
CA PRO A 101 -12.22 -11.29 4.67
C PRO A 101 -12.83 -10.77 3.38
N ARG A 102 -12.07 -10.85 2.27
CA ARG A 102 -12.58 -10.51 0.94
C ARG A 102 -13.19 -11.74 0.27
N ARG A 103 -14.15 -11.51 -0.62
CA ARG A 103 -14.72 -12.57 -1.46
C ARG A 103 -13.64 -13.16 -2.38
N ASP A 104 -13.61 -14.48 -2.50
CA ASP A 104 -12.72 -15.17 -3.43
C ASP A 104 -13.17 -14.95 -4.88
N ARG A 105 -12.25 -14.46 -5.71
CA ARG A 105 -12.44 -14.19 -7.14
C ARG A 105 -11.31 -14.79 -7.98
N SER A 106 -10.64 -15.81 -7.46
CA SER A 106 -9.55 -16.51 -8.13
C SER A 106 -9.94 -17.15 -9.46
N SER A 107 -11.25 -17.41 -9.68
CA SER A 107 -11.80 -17.97 -10.91
C SER A 107 -12.13 -16.93 -12.01
N GLU A 108 -12.03 -15.63 -11.74
CA GLU A 108 -12.30 -14.58 -12.73
C GLU A 108 -11.08 -14.32 -13.63
N GLU A 109 -11.26 -14.36 -14.95
CA GLU A 109 -10.22 -13.94 -15.90
C GLU A 109 -9.95 -12.44 -15.71
N THR A 110 -8.86 -12.12 -15.01
CA THR A 110 -8.43 -10.75 -14.77
C THR A 110 -7.12 -10.47 -15.48
N PHE A 111 -7.03 -9.29 -16.12
CA PHE A 111 -5.76 -8.82 -16.64
C PHE A 111 -4.74 -8.73 -15.50
N GLN A 112 -3.50 -9.17 -15.74
CA GLN A 112 -2.43 -9.15 -14.74
C GLN A 112 -2.27 -7.77 -14.08
N LEU A 113 -2.55 -6.69 -14.84
CA LEU A 113 -2.47 -5.32 -14.38
C LEU A 113 -3.65 -4.82 -13.52
N SER A 114 -4.79 -5.52 -13.56
CA SER A 114 -6.09 -5.07 -13.04
C SER A 114 -6.72 -6.06 -12.06
N ARG A 115 -5.90 -6.82 -11.32
CA ARG A 115 -6.35 -7.85 -10.37
C ARG A 115 -7.05 -7.29 -9.10
N TRP A 116 -6.90 -6.00 -8.80
CA TRP A 116 -7.52 -5.41 -7.61
C TRP A 116 -9.02 -5.14 -7.84
N THR A 117 -9.85 -5.77 -7.02
CA THR A 117 -11.30 -5.51 -6.95
C THR A 117 -11.61 -4.58 -5.77
N PRO A 118 -12.34 -3.47 -5.98
CA PRO A 118 -12.77 -2.58 -4.91
C PRO A 118 -13.63 -3.31 -3.86
N LEU A 119 -13.40 -3.03 -2.57
CA LEU A 119 -14.17 -3.63 -1.48
C LEU A 119 -15.68 -3.37 -1.61
N ILE A 120 -16.07 -2.22 -2.17
CA ILE A 120 -17.49 -1.91 -2.38
C ILE A 120 -18.19 -2.95 -3.26
N LYS A 121 -17.48 -3.63 -4.18
CA LYS A 121 -18.05 -4.71 -4.99
C LYS A 121 -18.48 -5.89 -4.11
N ASP A 122 -17.72 -6.21 -3.05
CA ASP A 122 -18.05 -7.28 -2.10
C ASP A 122 -19.31 -6.95 -1.28
N VAL A 123 -19.59 -5.67 -1.05
CA VAL A 123 -20.77 -5.21 -0.30
C VAL A 123 -22.03 -5.20 -1.19
N MET A 124 -21.85 -4.97 -2.48
CA MET A 124 -22.97 -4.86 -3.44
C MET A 124 -23.52 -6.22 -3.90
N GLU A 125 -22.71 -7.28 -3.88
CA GLU A 125 -23.06 -8.64 -4.33
C GLU A 125 -23.62 -9.53 -3.21
#